data_AF-A0A956KZ63-F1
#
_entry.id   AF-A0A956KZ63-F1
#
_cell.length_a   1.000
_cell.length_b   1.000
_cell.length_c   1.000
_cell.angle_alpha   90.00
_cell.angle_beta   90.00
_cell.angle_gamma   90.00
#
_symmetry.space_group_name_H-M   'P 1'
#
loop_
_entity.id
_entity.type
_entity.pdbx_description
1 polymer ?
#
loop_
_entity_poly.entity_id
_entity_poly.type
_entity_poly.pdbx_seq_one_letter_code
_entity_poly.pdbx_strand_id
1 'polypeptide(L)'
;MTTTRVERWGTLGLALGLVLAGGPVRAAVGPAAKGASSAGAKGAGAKGAGGSGEASSVQGEEEPGSGEGEGGESGESGEGEGVEGEGLPTDGLVLDPAEADRANAEQAYREGSDLYELGKYPEAIERFQRAWELSKEVQLLYNLGQAQWKWFDVDPDIDHLRQAALFFRNYDKRMRLVEGYDQVEIDNILKAIDAQIENEERKIAEANRPVIVQPGGPTEEELAWERRRRTTRALNISGTTIIVVGSVTLAAGL
;
A
#
# COMPACT_ATOMS: atom_id res chain seq x y z
N MET A 1 42.10 -28.44 -0.44
CA MET A 1 42.59 -27.64 -1.58
C MET A 1 41.81 -28.15 -2.79
N THR A 2 40.86 -27.47 -3.43
CA THR A 2 40.55 -26.05 -3.70
C THR A 2 39.05 -25.98 -4.10
N THR A 3 38.22 -25.22 -3.40
CA THR A 3 37.70 -23.88 -3.74
C THR A 3 36.39 -23.90 -4.55
N THR A 4 35.35 -23.44 -3.84
CA THR A 4 33.95 -23.20 -4.22
C THR A 4 33.82 -22.05 -5.23
N ARG A 5 32.96 -22.18 -6.24
CA ARG A 5 32.57 -21.09 -7.14
C ARG A 5 31.11 -20.74 -6.89
N VAL A 6 30.87 -19.52 -6.42
CA VAL A 6 29.55 -18.93 -6.19
C VAL A 6 29.23 -18.06 -7.40
N GLU A 7 28.12 -18.34 -8.08
CA GLU A 7 27.65 -17.54 -9.21
C GLU A 7 26.74 -16.40 -8.72
N ARG A 8 26.93 -15.26 -9.39
CA ARG A 8 26.60 -13.90 -8.99
C ARG A 8 25.29 -13.52 -9.68
N TRP A 9 24.27 -13.15 -8.91
CA TRP A 9 22.98 -12.69 -9.44
C TRP A 9 23.16 -11.30 -10.09
N GLY A 10 22.75 -11.20 -11.36
CA GLY A 10 22.77 -9.98 -12.14
C GLY A 10 21.62 -9.04 -11.78
N THR A 11 21.95 -7.81 -11.44
CA THR A 11 21.03 -6.69 -11.25
C THR A 11 20.43 -6.25 -12.59
N LEU A 12 19.13 -6.43 -12.78
CA LEU A 12 18.38 -5.83 -13.90
C LEU A 12 18.03 -4.38 -13.55
N GLY A 13 18.49 -3.46 -14.42
CA GLY A 13 18.27 -2.03 -14.29
C GLY A 13 16.84 -1.62 -14.63
N LEU A 14 16.30 -0.74 -13.78
CA LEU A 14 15.06 0.02 -13.99
C LEU A 14 15.27 1.03 -15.12
N ALA A 15 14.60 0.83 -16.25
CA ALA A 15 14.45 1.84 -17.29
C ALA A 15 13.16 2.65 -17.02
N LEU A 16 13.34 3.91 -16.64
CA LEU A 16 12.26 4.89 -16.42
C LEU A 16 11.75 5.40 -17.77
N GLY A 17 10.61 4.88 -18.23
CA GLY A 17 9.94 5.32 -19.46
C GLY A 17 8.89 6.39 -19.19
N LEU A 18 9.26 7.66 -19.41
CA LEU A 18 8.37 8.82 -19.42
C LEU A 18 7.55 8.83 -20.73
N VAL A 19 6.22 8.69 -20.66
CA VAL A 19 5.33 8.94 -21.82
C VAL A 19 4.17 9.87 -21.45
N LEU A 20 3.92 10.75 -22.42
CA LEU A 20 3.19 12.01 -22.40
C LEU A 20 1.66 11.89 -22.34
N ALA A 21 1.09 13.02 -21.93
CA ALA A 21 -0.32 13.38 -21.85
C ALA A 21 -1.16 13.16 -23.12
N GLY A 22 -2.42 12.76 -22.89
CA GLY A 22 -3.58 12.96 -23.76
C GLY A 22 -4.83 12.56 -22.97
N GLY A 23 -5.66 13.48 -22.47
CA GLY A 23 -6.71 14.19 -23.20
C GLY A 23 -8.09 13.77 -22.63
N PRO A 24 -9.07 14.66 -22.41
CA PRO A 24 -10.28 14.33 -21.63
C PRO A 24 -11.37 13.67 -22.49
N VAL A 25 -11.88 12.51 -22.04
CA VAL A 25 -13.10 11.92 -22.61
C VAL A 25 -14.31 12.43 -21.83
N ARG A 26 -15.10 13.25 -22.53
CA ARG A 26 -16.39 13.78 -22.07
C ARG A 26 -17.51 12.76 -22.33
N ALA A 27 -18.29 12.51 -21.27
CA ALA A 27 -19.74 12.35 -21.20
C ALA A 27 -20.45 11.34 -22.12
N ALA A 28 -21.04 10.32 -21.50
CA ALA A 28 -22.33 9.78 -21.91
C ALA A 28 -23.28 9.80 -20.69
N VAL A 29 -24.33 10.60 -20.82
CA VAL A 29 -25.46 10.78 -19.90
C VAL A 29 -26.60 9.87 -20.35
N GLY A 30 -27.22 9.13 -19.41
CA GLY A 30 -28.45 8.36 -19.61
C GLY A 30 -28.97 7.80 -18.28
N PRO A 31 -30.29 7.58 -18.09
CA PRO A 31 -31.04 8.39 -17.13
C PRO A 31 -31.51 7.69 -15.83
N ALA A 32 -31.55 8.52 -14.79
CA ALA A 32 -32.61 8.69 -13.78
C ALA A 32 -33.43 7.47 -13.30
N ALA A 33 -33.12 7.02 -12.08
CA ALA A 33 -34.12 6.48 -11.16
C ALA A 33 -34.25 7.41 -9.94
N LYS A 34 -35.49 7.82 -9.65
CA LYS A 34 -35.90 8.76 -8.61
C LYS A 34 -36.13 8.06 -7.26
N GLY A 35 -35.79 8.78 -6.19
CA GLY A 35 -36.40 8.71 -4.84
C GLY A 35 -35.69 7.74 -3.90
N ALA A 36 -35.31 8.07 -2.67
CA ALA A 36 -35.66 9.15 -1.76
C ALA A 36 -34.44 9.42 -0.85
N SER A 37 -33.97 10.66 -0.67
CA SER A 37 -34.34 11.56 0.43
C SER A 37 -34.26 10.95 1.83
N SER A 38 -33.20 11.28 2.59
CA SER A 38 -33.33 12.17 3.75
C SER A 38 -31.98 12.47 4.40
N ALA A 39 -31.77 13.75 4.73
CA ALA A 39 -31.07 14.31 5.88
C ALA A 39 -29.66 13.76 6.22
N GLY A 40 -28.58 14.55 6.15
CA GLY A 40 -28.45 15.86 6.76
C GLY A 40 -27.80 15.74 8.15
N ALA A 41 -26.48 15.82 8.23
CA ALA A 41 -25.78 16.13 9.47
C ALA A 41 -24.41 16.78 9.20
N LYS A 42 -24.35 18.08 9.50
CA LYS A 42 -23.14 18.83 9.85
C LYS A 42 -22.62 18.33 11.20
N GLY A 43 -21.30 18.26 11.36
CA GLY A 43 -20.62 18.19 12.67
C GLY A 43 -19.17 17.74 12.49
N ALA A 44 -18.19 18.65 12.45
CA ALA A 44 -17.48 19.19 13.61
C ALA A 44 -16.41 18.22 14.18
N GLY A 45 -15.16 18.49 13.81
CA GLY A 45 -13.99 18.62 14.70
C GLY A 45 -13.63 17.51 15.70
N ALA A 46 -12.47 16.89 15.48
CA ALA A 46 -11.48 16.49 16.50
C ALA A 46 -10.15 16.35 15.73
N LYS A 47 -9.00 16.98 15.99
CA LYS A 47 -8.31 17.49 17.19
C LYS A 47 -8.02 16.41 18.25
N GLY A 48 -6.89 15.72 18.05
CA GLY A 48 -6.04 15.07 19.06
C GLY A 48 -4.71 14.75 18.35
N ALA A 49 -3.56 15.40 18.60
CA ALA A 49 -2.79 15.60 19.82
C ALA A 49 -2.25 14.30 20.42
N GLY A 50 -0.92 14.14 20.41
CA GLY A 50 -0.21 13.23 21.31
C GLY A 50 0.82 12.34 20.61
N GLY A 51 2.05 12.82 20.50
CA GLY A 51 3.20 12.05 20.03
C GLY A 51 4.48 12.86 20.19
N SER A 52 4.74 13.29 21.43
CA SER A 52 5.98 13.94 21.83
C SER A 52 7.16 13.02 21.52
N GLY A 53 8.09 13.55 20.73
CA GLY A 53 9.41 12.96 20.56
C GLY A 53 10.20 13.04 21.85
N GLU A 54 10.86 11.94 22.17
CA GLU A 54 12.08 11.98 22.95
C GLU A 54 13.24 11.75 21.99
N ALA A 55 14.01 12.82 21.82
CA ALA A 55 15.35 12.78 21.30
C ALA A 55 16.26 12.15 22.36
N SER A 56 17.13 11.23 21.94
CA SER A 56 18.31 10.87 22.70
C SER A 56 19.47 10.59 21.74
N SER A 57 20.42 11.55 21.72
CA SER A 57 21.88 11.43 21.52
C SER A 57 22.37 10.34 20.54
N VAL A 58 22.90 10.63 19.34
CA VAL A 58 24.14 11.39 19.01
C VAL A 58 25.36 11.02 19.87
N GLN A 59 26.16 10.09 19.31
CA GLN A 59 27.61 9.91 19.36
C GLN A 59 27.86 8.83 18.28
N GLY A 60 28.54 9.02 17.15
CA GLY A 60 29.59 9.96 16.80
C GLY A 60 30.81 9.10 16.49
N GLU A 61 31.02 8.70 15.24
CA GLU A 61 32.34 8.31 14.71
C GLU A 61 32.40 8.69 13.22
N GLU A 62 33.37 9.55 12.93
CA GLU A 62 33.76 10.03 11.62
C GLU A 62 34.69 8.99 10.98
N GLU A 63 34.47 8.64 9.72
CA GLU A 63 35.47 7.97 8.87
C GLU A 63 35.46 8.66 7.49
N PRO A 64 36.54 9.35 7.09
CA PRO A 64 36.66 9.98 5.79
C PRO A 64 37.26 9.00 4.77
N GLY A 65 36.43 8.49 3.86
CA GLY A 65 36.86 7.63 2.75
C GLY A 65 36.78 8.34 1.41
N SER A 66 37.78 9.17 1.10
CA SER A 66 38.04 9.70 -0.24
C SER A 66 38.41 8.56 -1.19
N GLY A 67 37.60 8.34 -2.22
CA GLY A 67 37.88 7.40 -3.30
C GLY A 67 37.58 8.04 -4.65
N GLU A 68 38.53 8.87 -5.10
CA GLU A 68 38.64 9.27 -6.50
C GLU A 68 39.04 8.04 -7.33
N GLY A 69 38.30 7.80 -8.42
CA GLY A 69 38.71 6.96 -9.55
C GLY A 69 37.98 7.52 -10.77
N GLU A 70 38.66 8.35 -11.57
CA GLU A 70 39.38 7.90 -12.78
C GLU A 70 38.52 6.91 -13.57
N GLY A 71 37.89 7.32 -14.68
CA GLY A 71 38.63 7.60 -15.91
C GLY A 71 38.60 6.32 -16.75
N GLY A 72 37.56 6.18 -17.57
CA GLY A 72 37.32 5.01 -18.41
C GLY A 72 36.64 5.42 -19.71
N GLU A 73 37.44 6.08 -20.54
CA GLU A 73 37.23 6.37 -21.96
C GLU A 73 37.21 5.07 -22.80
N SER A 74 36.83 5.22 -24.07
CA SER A 74 36.66 4.22 -25.15
C SER A 74 35.27 3.56 -25.17
N GLY A 75 34.42 3.74 -26.17
CA GLY A 75 34.68 4.09 -27.56
C GLY A 75 34.64 2.80 -28.38
N GLU A 76 33.44 2.35 -28.73
CA GLU A 76 33.27 1.35 -29.79
C GLU A 76 32.07 1.74 -30.65
N SER A 77 32.36 2.63 -31.60
CA SER A 77 31.58 2.83 -32.81
C SER A 77 31.68 1.58 -33.67
N GLY A 78 30.74 0.66 -33.49
CA GLY A 78 30.50 -0.43 -34.43
C GLY A 78 29.86 0.14 -35.69
N GLU A 79 30.68 0.29 -36.72
CA GLU A 79 30.27 0.62 -38.08
C GLU A 79 29.28 -0.41 -38.60
N GLY A 80 28.21 0.10 -39.23
CA GLY A 80 27.23 -0.72 -39.90
C GLY A 80 27.83 -1.38 -41.13
N GLU A 81 27.97 -2.70 -41.09
CA GLU A 81 27.99 -3.51 -42.30
C GLU A 81 26.55 -3.87 -42.68
N GLY A 82 26.12 -3.32 -43.80
CA GLY A 82 24.90 -3.72 -44.49
C GLY A 82 25.01 -5.17 -44.94
N VAL A 83 24.38 -6.06 -44.19
CA VAL A 83 24.06 -7.41 -44.66
C VAL A 83 22.69 -7.33 -45.35
N GLU A 84 22.71 -6.93 -46.62
CA GLU A 84 21.65 -7.30 -47.56
C GLU A 84 21.78 -8.81 -47.78
N GLY A 85 20.99 -9.59 -47.03
CA GLY A 85 21.16 -11.04 -46.99
C GLY A 85 19.92 -11.76 -46.49
N GLU A 86 19.02 -11.99 -47.44
CA GLU A 86 18.10 -13.12 -47.52
C GLU A 86 16.86 -13.06 -46.60
N GLY A 87 15.71 -12.93 -47.25
CA GLY A 87 14.40 -13.02 -46.61
C GLY A 87 14.29 -14.32 -45.82
N LEU A 88 14.31 -14.17 -44.49
CA LEU A 88 13.86 -15.20 -43.56
C LEU A 88 12.47 -15.65 -44.01
N PRO A 89 12.27 -16.95 -44.30
CA PRO A 89 10.94 -17.47 -44.50
C PRO A 89 10.17 -17.21 -43.21
N THR A 90 9.18 -16.32 -43.27
CA THR A 90 8.14 -16.16 -42.25
C THR A 90 7.20 -17.37 -42.31
N ASP A 91 7.78 -18.58 -42.27
CA ASP A 91 7.04 -19.80 -42.07
C ASP A 91 6.45 -19.68 -40.68
N GLY A 92 5.12 -19.60 -40.61
CA GLY A 92 4.37 -19.23 -39.42
C GLY A 92 4.89 -19.97 -38.20
N LEU A 93 5.54 -19.23 -37.30
CA LEU A 93 6.00 -19.71 -35.99
C LEU A 93 4.77 -20.16 -35.20
N VAL A 94 4.38 -21.42 -35.40
CA VAL A 94 3.49 -22.13 -34.51
C VAL A 94 4.31 -22.35 -33.24
N LEU A 95 4.15 -21.43 -32.29
CA LEU A 95 4.73 -21.58 -30.96
C LEU A 95 4.19 -22.86 -30.33
N ASP A 96 5.05 -23.58 -29.62
CA ASP A 96 4.61 -24.68 -28.75
C ASP A 96 3.55 -24.12 -27.78
N PRO A 97 2.40 -24.79 -27.60
CA PRO A 97 1.39 -24.38 -26.63
C PRO A 97 1.96 -24.03 -25.23
N ALA A 98 2.99 -24.73 -24.76
CA ALA A 98 3.63 -24.43 -23.49
C ALA A 98 4.39 -23.09 -23.49
N GLU A 99 5.02 -22.73 -24.61
CA GLU A 99 5.69 -21.43 -24.77
C GLU A 99 4.69 -20.28 -24.90
N ALA A 100 3.58 -20.52 -25.61
CA ALA A 100 2.48 -19.58 -25.71
C ALA A 100 1.84 -19.32 -24.33
N ASP A 101 1.61 -20.36 -23.54
CA ASP A 101 1.07 -20.23 -22.17
C ASP A 101 2.02 -19.47 -21.25
N ARG A 102 3.34 -19.69 -21.35
CA ARG A 102 4.34 -18.91 -20.59
C ARG A 102 4.29 -17.43 -20.98
N ALA A 103 4.30 -17.11 -22.28
CA ALA A 103 4.23 -15.73 -22.76
C ALA A 103 2.94 -15.03 -22.32
N ASN A 104 1.81 -15.74 -22.38
CA ASN A 104 0.51 -15.25 -21.92
C ASN A 104 0.50 -15.03 -20.40
N ALA A 105 1.13 -15.93 -19.62
CA ALA A 105 1.24 -15.78 -18.17
C ALA A 105 2.06 -14.55 -17.78
N GLU A 106 3.19 -14.33 -18.46
CA GLU A 106 4.03 -13.15 -18.25
C GLU A 106 3.30 -11.86 -18.61
N GLN A 107 2.55 -11.85 -19.71
CA GLN A 107 1.74 -10.70 -20.08
C GLN A 107 0.68 -10.41 -19.02
N ALA A 108 -0.09 -11.43 -18.59
CA ALA A 108 -1.09 -11.28 -17.55
C ALA A 108 -0.47 -10.79 -16.23
N TYR A 109 0.73 -11.27 -15.88
CA TYR A 109 1.46 -10.78 -14.71
C TYR A 109 1.81 -9.29 -14.83
N ARG A 110 2.36 -8.85 -15.97
CA ARG A 110 2.69 -7.44 -16.22
C ARG A 110 1.47 -6.54 -16.10
N GLU A 111 0.37 -6.91 -16.75
CA GLU A 111 -0.90 -6.19 -16.67
C GLU A 111 -1.43 -6.11 -15.23
N GLY A 112 -1.32 -7.20 -14.47
CA GLY A 112 -1.71 -7.24 -13.06
C GLY A 112 -0.86 -6.30 -12.19
N SER A 113 0.44 -6.25 -12.42
CA SER A 113 1.36 -5.35 -11.72
C SER A 113 1.03 -3.88 -12.01
N ASP A 114 0.80 -3.52 -13.27
CA ASP A 114 0.42 -2.16 -13.66
C ASP A 114 -0.89 -1.73 -12.98
N LEU A 115 -1.90 -2.62 -12.96
CA LEU A 115 -3.17 -2.36 -12.29
C LEU A 115 -3.02 -2.23 -10.77
N TYR A 116 -2.17 -3.06 -10.16
CA TYR A 116 -1.87 -3.00 -8.74
C TYR A 116 -1.24 -1.66 -8.35
N GLU A 117 -0.28 -1.18 -9.15
CA GLU A 117 0.36 0.14 -8.95
C GLU A 117 -0.64 1.30 -9.11
N LEU A 118 -1.64 1.15 -9.98
CA LEU A 118 -2.73 2.11 -10.16
C LEU A 118 -3.80 2.04 -9.05
N GLY A 119 -3.66 1.14 -8.06
CA GLY A 119 -4.64 0.93 -7.00
C GLY A 119 -5.93 0.23 -7.48
N LYS A 120 -5.93 -0.32 -8.69
CA LYS A 120 -7.04 -1.09 -9.28
C LYS A 120 -6.93 -2.55 -8.86
N TYR A 121 -7.04 -2.77 -7.55
CA TYR A 121 -6.84 -4.08 -6.95
C TYR A 121 -7.78 -5.18 -7.45
N PRO A 122 -9.09 -4.95 -7.67
CA PRO A 122 -9.97 -5.98 -8.25
C PRO A 122 -9.46 -6.49 -9.60
N GLU A 123 -9.14 -5.58 -10.52
CA GLU A 123 -8.66 -5.92 -11.85
C GLU A 123 -7.25 -6.52 -11.82
N ALA A 124 -6.39 -6.06 -10.91
CA ALA A 124 -5.07 -6.65 -10.69
C ALA A 124 -5.17 -8.12 -10.26
N ILE A 125 -6.12 -8.44 -9.36
CA ILE A 125 -6.36 -9.81 -8.90
C ILE A 125 -6.80 -10.70 -10.06
N GLU A 126 -7.70 -10.25 -10.93
CA GLU A 126 -8.10 -11.03 -12.11
C GLU A 126 -6.90 -11.37 -13.01
N ARG A 127 -6.01 -10.40 -13.24
CA ARG A 127 -4.82 -10.59 -14.07
C ARG A 127 -3.79 -11.52 -13.42
N PHE A 128 -3.54 -11.37 -12.12
CA PHE A 128 -2.69 -12.29 -11.38
C PHE A 128 -3.26 -13.70 -11.29
N GLN A 129 -4.58 -13.86 -11.16
CA GLN A 129 -5.24 -15.16 -11.23
C GLN A 129 -5.04 -15.81 -12.59
N ARG A 130 -5.20 -15.03 -13.67
CA ARG A 130 -4.95 -15.54 -15.03
C ARG A 130 -3.51 -15.98 -15.22
N ALA A 131 -2.54 -15.20 -14.75
CA ALA A 131 -1.13 -15.60 -14.76
C ALA A 131 -0.91 -16.91 -13.99
N TRP A 132 -1.54 -17.06 -12.81
CA TRP A 132 -1.43 -18.25 -11.98
C TRP A 132 -2.08 -19.48 -12.61
N GLU A 133 -3.17 -19.30 -13.36
CA GLU A 133 -3.81 -20.37 -14.11
C GLU A 133 -2.90 -20.99 -15.16
N LEU A 134 -2.15 -20.12 -15.85
CA LEU A 134 -1.29 -20.50 -16.97
C LEU A 134 0.06 -21.07 -16.50
N SER A 135 0.73 -20.44 -15.52
CA SER A 135 2.10 -20.81 -15.15
C SER A 135 2.22 -21.63 -13.87
N LYS A 136 1.26 -21.50 -12.94
CA LYS A 136 1.33 -22.07 -11.58
C LYS A 136 2.57 -21.64 -10.77
N GLU A 137 3.15 -20.49 -11.09
CA GLU A 137 4.30 -19.90 -10.39
C GLU A 137 3.95 -19.44 -8.98
N VAL A 138 4.64 -19.98 -7.98
CA VAL A 138 4.29 -19.83 -6.55
C VAL A 138 4.26 -18.38 -6.10
N GLN A 139 5.14 -17.54 -6.67
CA GLN A 139 5.28 -16.12 -6.40
C GLN A 139 3.98 -15.34 -6.71
N LEU A 140 3.14 -15.82 -7.63
CA LEU A 140 1.85 -15.20 -7.92
C LEU A 140 0.87 -15.31 -6.75
N LEU A 141 1.01 -16.31 -5.87
CA LEU A 141 0.22 -16.39 -4.64
C LEU A 141 0.56 -15.24 -3.69
N TYR A 142 1.83 -14.85 -3.60
CA TYR A 142 2.23 -13.70 -2.80
C TYR A 142 1.61 -12.40 -3.35
N ASN A 143 1.66 -12.21 -4.68
CA ASN A 143 1.06 -11.03 -5.33
C ASN A 143 -0.46 -10.98 -5.16
N LEU A 144 -1.14 -12.12 -5.26
CA LEU A 144 -2.58 -12.22 -4.98
C LEU A 144 -2.90 -11.88 -3.52
N GLY A 145 -2.09 -12.36 -2.57
CA GLY A 145 -2.22 -12.01 -1.16
C GLY A 145 -2.05 -10.51 -0.89
N GLN A 146 -1.02 -9.90 -1.48
CA GLN A 146 -0.76 -8.46 -1.39
C GLN A 146 -1.90 -7.64 -2.00
N ALA A 147 -2.38 -8.00 -3.20
CA ALA A 147 -3.48 -7.30 -3.86
C ALA A 147 -4.77 -7.35 -3.04
N GLN A 148 -5.10 -8.49 -2.45
CA GLN A 148 -6.27 -8.61 -1.55
C GLN A 148 -6.10 -7.78 -0.29
N TRP A 149 -4.91 -7.80 0.33
CA TRP A 149 -4.66 -7.01 1.54
C TRP A 149 -4.75 -5.52 1.26
N LYS A 150 -4.24 -5.05 0.11
CA LYS A 150 -4.36 -3.66 -0.32
C LYS A 150 -5.76 -3.27 -0.75
N TRP A 151 -6.55 -4.19 -1.29
CA TRP A 151 -7.94 -3.92 -1.59
C TRP A 151 -8.72 -3.56 -0.32
N PHE A 152 -8.47 -4.24 0.81
CA PHE A 152 -9.07 -3.87 2.09
C PHE A 152 -8.83 -2.39 2.47
N ASP A 153 -7.65 -1.84 2.17
CA ASP A 153 -7.33 -0.43 2.48
C ASP A 153 -8.23 0.56 1.71
N VAL A 154 -8.74 0.16 0.54
CA VAL A 154 -9.59 0.97 -0.35
C VAL A 154 -11.07 0.68 -0.15
N ASP A 155 -11.42 -0.61 0.00
CA ASP A 155 -12.77 -1.11 0.23
C ASP A 155 -12.74 -2.05 1.44
N PRO A 156 -13.08 -1.57 2.65
CA PRO A 156 -12.89 -2.31 3.88
C PRO A 156 -13.94 -3.42 4.06
N ASP A 157 -13.78 -4.48 3.28
CA ASP A 157 -14.50 -5.75 3.43
C ASP A 157 -13.57 -6.80 4.06
N ILE A 158 -14.00 -7.36 5.19
CA ILE A 158 -13.27 -8.38 5.93
C ILE A 158 -12.93 -9.62 5.08
N ASP A 159 -13.73 -9.92 4.06
CA ASP A 159 -13.47 -11.05 3.19
C ASP A 159 -12.19 -10.87 2.35
N HIS A 160 -11.77 -9.63 2.05
CA HIS A 160 -10.47 -9.37 1.43
C HIS A 160 -9.30 -9.79 2.34
N LEU A 161 -9.37 -9.50 3.64
CA LEU A 161 -8.34 -9.92 4.60
C LEU A 161 -8.28 -11.45 4.71
N ARG A 162 -9.44 -12.12 4.72
CA ARG A 162 -9.51 -13.58 4.77
C ARG A 162 -8.92 -14.21 3.51
N GLN A 163 -9.19 -13.64 2.33
CA GLN A 163 -8.60 -14.08 1.08
C GLN A 163 -7.09 -13.84 1.05
N ALA A 164 -6.61 -12.68 1.52
CA ALA A 164 -5.18 -12.41 1.65
C ALA A 164 -4.47 -13.46 2.52
N ALA A 165 -4.99 -13.74 3.72
CA ALA A 165 -4.46 -14.76 4.61
C ALA A 165 -4.42 -16.16 3.95
N LEU A 166 -5.45 -16.52 3.19
CA LEU A 166 -5.48 -17.78 2.46
C LEU A 166 -4.35 -17.88 1.42
N PHE A 167 -4.12 -16.82 0.64
CA PHE A 167 -3.05 -16.79 -0.36
C PHE A 167 -1.67 -16.88 0.28
N PHE A 168 -1.40 -16.14 1.36
CA PHE A 168 -0.11 -16.22 2.07
C PHE A 168 0.12 -17.59 2.73
N ARG A 169 -0.91 -18.22 3.31
CA ARG A 169 -0.80 -19.60 3.83
C ARG A 169 -0.49 -20.61 2.72
N ASN A 170 -1.08 -20.43 1.54
CA ASN A 170 -0.81 -21.28 0.38
C ASN A 170 0.59 -21.05 -0.19
N TYR A 171 1.07 -19.80 -0.19
CA TYR A 171 2.43 -19.44 -0.55
C TYR A 171 3.44 -20.10 0.41
N ASP A 172 3.26 -19.90 1.72
CA ASP A 172 4.13 -20.48 2.76
C ASP A 172 4.21 -22.01 2.64
N LYS A 173 3.06 -22.67 2.51
CA LYS A 173 3.00 -24.12 2.37
C LYS A 173 3.83 -24.64 1.19
N ARG A 174 3.87 -23.91 0.08
CA ARG A 174 4.62 -24.29 -1.13
C ARG A 174 6.10 -23.94 -1.02
N MET A 175 6.40 -22.78 -0.44
CA MET A 175 7.78 -22.29 -0.31
C MET A 175 8.57 -22.97 0.80
N ARG A 176 7.90 -23.51 1.83
CA ARG A 176 8.53 -24.30 2.91
C ARG A 176 9.41 -25.46 2.42
N LEU A 177 9.17 -25.96 1.22
CA LEU A 177 9.95 -27.06 0.63
C LEU A 177 11.18 -26.57 -0.15
N VAL A 178 11.31 -25.26 -0.38
CA VAL A 178 12.40 -24.64 -1.12
C VAL A 178 13.54 -24.33 -0.15
N GLU A 179 14.75 -24.76 -0.52
CA GLU A 179 15.95 -24.49 0.28
C GLU A 179 16.21 -22.97 0.37
N GLY A 180 16.51 -22.48 1.57
CA GLY A 180 16.78 -21.06 1.81
C GLY A 180 15.54 -20.17 1.95
N TYR A 181 14.33 -20.72 1.91
CA TYR A 181 13.12 -19.98 2.23
C TYR A 181 13.07 -19.59 3.72
N ASP A 182 12.89 -18.30 4.00
CA ASP A 182 12.71 -17.76 5.34
C ASP A 182 11.21 -17.58 5.65
N GLN A 183 10.72 -18.39 6.57
CA GLN A 183 9.32 -18.37 6.99
C GLN A 183 8.95 -17.12 7.82
N VAL A 184 9.93 -16.45 8.45
CA VAL A 184 9.68 -15.38 9.42
C VAL A 184 8.90 -14.21 8.81
N GLU A 185 9.17 -13.86 7.54
CA GLU A 185 8.42 -12.80 6.85
C GLU A 185 6.93 -13.13 6.75
N ILE A 186 6.60 -14.33 6.27
CA ILE A 186 5.21 -14.72 6.05
C ILE A 186 4.46 -14.91 7.37
N ASP A 187 5.12 -15.42 8.41
CA ASP A 187 4.54 -15.50 9.75
C ASP A 187 4.17 -14.12 10.29
N ASN A 188 5.04 -13.11 10.08
CA ASN A 188 4.76 -11.73 10.49
C ASN A 188 3.58 -11.12 9.70
N ILE A 189 3.52 -11.36 8.39
CA ILE A 189 2.40 -10.91 7.54
C ILE A 189 1.09 -11.55 8.01
N LEU A 190 1.08 -12.87 8.20
CA LEU A 190 -0.12 -13.59 8.65
C LEU A 190 -0.59 -13.12 10.02
N LYS A 191 0.34 -12.92 10.96
CA LYS A 191 0.02 -12.37 12.28
C LYS A 191 -0.60 -10.98 12.20
N ALA A 192 -0.11 -10.12 11.30
CA ALA A 192 -0.68 -8.79 11.09
C ALA A 192 -2.10 -8.86 10.52
N ILE A 193 -2.33 -9.71 9.51
CA ILE A 193 -3.65 -9.90 8.89
C ILE A 193 -4.64 -10.51 9.88
N ASP A 194 -4.25 -11.54 10.63
CA ASP A 194 -5.12 -12.19 11.63
C ASP A 194 -5.53 -11.19 12.73
N ALA A 195 -4.61 -10.33 13.19
CA ALA A 195 -4.94 -9.27 14.15
C ALA A 195 -5.92 -8.23 13.57
N GLN A 196 -5.79 -7.91 12.28
CA GLN A 196 -6.70 -7.00 11.57
C GLN A 196 -8.10 -7.61 11.43
N ILE A 197 -8.18 -8.90 11.08
CA ILE A 197 -9.44 -9.67 11.04
C ILE A 197 -10.13 -9.61 12.40
N GLU A 198 -9.43 -9.95 13.49
CA GLU A 198 -10.00 -9.91 14.85
C GLU A 198 -10.54 -8.53 15.23
N ASN A 199 -9.86 -7.46 14.79
CA ASN A 199 -10.31 -6.09 15.03
C ASN A 199 -11.60 -5.77 14.26
N GLU A 200 -11.68 -6.14 12.99
CA GLU A 200 -12.91 -5.94 12.19
C GLU A 200 -14.07 -6.79 12.70
N GLU A 201 -13.84 -8.04 13.07
CA GLU A 201 -14.88 -8.89 13.67
C GLU A 201 -15.41 -8.30 14.98
N ARG A 202 -14.53 -7.72 15.81
CA ARG A 202 -14.93 -7.02 17.03
C ARG A 202 -15.81 -5.81 16.74
N LYS A 203 -15.45 -4.99 15.74
CA LYS A 203 -16.25 -3.83 15.31
C LYS A 203 -17.63 -4.25 14.80
N ILE A 204 -17.67 -5.30 13.97
CA ILE A 204 -18.92 -5.86 13.45
C ILE A 204 -19.78 -6.39 14.61
N ALA A 205 -19.18 -7.10 15.57
CA ALA A 205 -19.88 -7.62 16.74
C ALA A 205 -20.40 -6.51 17.66
N GLU A 206 -19.65 -5.42 17.82
CA GLU A 206 -20.08 -4.24 18.58
C GLU A 206 -21.23 -3.51 17.88
N ALA A 207 -21.15 -3.32 16.56
CA ALA A 207 -22.21 -2.72 15.75
C ALA A 207 -23.50 -3.57 15.77
N ASN A 208 -23.38 -4.90 15.78
CA ASN A 208 -24.50 -5.84 15.85
C ASN A 208 -24.97 -6.13 17.29
N ARG A 209 -24.34 -5.53 18.30
CA ARG A 209 -24.78 -5.72 19.68
C ARG A 209 -26.20 -5.18 19.82
N PRO A 210 -27.18 -5.98 20.28
CA PRO A 210 -28.53 -5.47 20.50
C PRO A 210 -28.46 -4.35 21.54
N VAL A 211 -28.95 -3.18 21.16
CA VAL A 211 -29.11 -2.07 22.11
C VAL A 211 -30.23 -2.46 23.07
N ILE A 212 -29.85 -3.10 24.18
CA ILE A 212 -30.77 -3.33 25.29
C ILE A 212 -31.04 -1.96 25.89
N VAL A 213 -32.14 -1.33 25.45
CA VAL A 213 -32.69 -0.16 26.12
C VAL A 213 -33.08 -0.65 27.52
N GLN A 214 -32.24 -0.37 28.51
CA GLN A 214 -32.59 -0.68 29.90
C GLN A 214 -33.87 0.09 30.24
N PRO A 215 -34.99 -0.59 30.54
CA PRO A 215 -36.17 0.11 31.04
C PRO A 215 -35.80 0.68 32.41
N GLY A 216 -35.60 2.01 32.46
CA GLY A 216 -35.09 2.71 33.64
C GLY A 216 -33.76 3.43 33.46
N GLY A 217 -33.22 3.51 32.23
CA GLY A 217 -32.11 4.44 31.94
C GLY A 217 -32.50 5.90 32.24
N PRO A 218 -31.52 6.76 32.57
CA PRO A 218 -31.78 8.16 32.92
C PRO A 218 -32.56 8.84 31.81
N THR A 219 -33.59 9.57 32.21
CA THR A 219 -34.47 10.28 31.28
C THR A 219 -33.68 11.30 30.46
N GLU A 220 -34.22 11.71 29.32
CA GLU A 220 -33.57 12.70 28.45
C GLU A 220 -33.24 14.01 29.19
N GLU A 221 -34.05 14.34 30.21
CA GLU A 221 -33.83 15.46 31.12
C GLU A 221 -32.62 15.28 32.04
N GLU A 222 -32.41 14.08 32.61
CA GLU A 222 -31.24 13.76 33.44
C GLU A 222 -29.95 13.81 32.61
N LEU A 223 -29.98 13.29 31.38
CA LEU A 223 -28.85 13.37 30.44
C LEU A 223 -28.57 14.81 29.99
N ALA A 224 -29.61 15.63 29.81
CA ALA A 224 -29.45 17.05 29.50
C ALA A 224 -28.89 17.86 30.68
N TRP A 225 -29.21 17.46 31.91
CA TRP A 225 -28.65 18.06 33.12
C TRP A 225 -27.18 17.68 33.32
N GLU A 226 -26.79 16.43 33.07
CA GLU A 226 -25.37 16.02 33.15
C GLU A 226 -24.50 16.68 32.09
N ARG A 227 -24.99 16.82 30.85
CA ARG A 227 -24.28 17.56 29.78
C ARG A 227 -24.01 19.01 30.17
N ARG A 228 -24.97 19.68 30.83
CA ARG A 228 -24.79 21.05 31.34
C ARG A 228 -23.74 21.17 32.45
N ARG A 229 -23.56 20.15 33.30
CA ARG A 229 -22.53 20.15 34.35
C ARG A 229 -21.11 19.92 33.83
N ARG A 230 -20.94 19.15 32.75
CA ARG A 230 -19.59 18.91 32.17
C ARG A 230 -19.04 20.14 31.47
N THR A 231 -19.88 20.91 30.77
CA THR A 231 -19.44 22.14 30.11
C THR A 231 -19.01 23.23 31.10
N THR A 232 -19.58 23.27 32.31
CA THR A 232 -19.19 24.24 33.34
C THR A 232 -17.84 23.95 34.00
N ARG A 233 -17.41 22.68 34.08
CA ARG A 233 -16.11 22.33 34.67
C ARG A 233 -14.92 22.55 33.74
N ALA A 234 -15.14 22.59 32.42
CA ALA A 234 -14.08 22.83 31.45
C ALA A 234 -13.59 24.29 31.42
N LEU A 235 -14.35 25.26 31.97
CA LEU A 235 -13.97 26.68 31.95
C LEU A 235 -13.10 27.16 33.12
N ASN A 236 -12.87 26.35 34.17
CA ASN A 236 -12.12 26.79 35.35
C ASN A 236 -10.64 26.35 35.41
N ILE A 237 -10.10 25.73 34.35
CA ILE A 237 -8.68 25.28 34.31
C ILE A 237 -7.80 26.19 33.40
N SER A 238 -8.36 27.13 32.64
CA SER A 238 -7.58 28.08 31.83
C SER A 238 -7.49 29.49 32.44
N GLY A 239 -7.13 29.58 33.72
CA GLY A 239 -6.90 30.86 34.37
C GLY A 239 -5.62 30.81 35.19
N THR A 240 -4.49 31.24 34.60
CA THR A 240 -3.52 32.21 35.15
C THR A 240 -2.20 32.14 34.37
N THR A 241 -2.11 32.85 33.25
CA THR A 241 -0.83 33.41 32.79
C THR A 241 -1.13 34.74 32.10
N ILE A 242 -1.31 35.79 32.89
CA ILE A 242 -1.32 37.16 32.39
C ILE A 242 0.15 37.52 32.14
N ILE A 243 0.58 37.50 30.89
CA ILE A 243 1.86 38.10 30.47
C ILE A 243 1.64 39.61 30.48
N VAL A 244 2.23 40.28 31.46
CA VAL A 244 2.27 41.75 31.52
C VAL A 244 3.18 42.24 30.40
N VAL A 245 2.58 43.02 29.50
CA VAL A 245 3.24 43.77 28.43
C VAL A 245 4.15 44.83 29.04
N GLY A 246 5.46 44.69 28.83
CA GLY A 246 6.46 45.70 29.14
C GLY A 246 7.08 46.25 27.85
N SER A 247 6.39 47.17 27.18
CA SER A 247 6.95 47.95 26.08
C SER A 247 7.81 49.09 26.64
N VAL A 248 9.14 48.93 26.61
CA VAL A 248 10.08 50.04 26.85
C VAL A 248 10.46 50.63 25.49
N THR A 249 9.80 51.72 25.15
CA THR A 249 10.23 52.66 24.12
C THR A 249 11.44 53.41 24.65
N LEU A 250 12.63 53.20 24.08
CA LEU A 250 13.76 54.10 24.25
C LEU A 250 14.05 54.77 22.90
N ALA A 251 13.68 56.04 22.85
CA ALA A 251 14.10 57.00 21.85
C ALA A 251 15.38 57.70 22.33
N ALA A 252 16.39 57.76 21.47
CA ALA A 252 17.48 58.76 21.36
C ALA A 252 18.49 58.14 20.37
N GLY A 253 18.94 58.75 19.28
CA GLY A 253 19.17 60.16 18.99
C GLY A 253 20.65 60.31 18.60
N LEU A 254 20.90 60.93 17.44
CA LEU A 254 22.17 61.27 16.77
C LEU A 254 22.75 60.23 15.79
#